data_AF-A0A956PR97-F1
#
_entry.id   AF-A0A956PR97-F1
#
_cell.length_a   1.000
_cell.length_b   1.000
_cell.length_c   1.000
_cell.angle_alpha   90.00
_cell.angle_beta   90.00
_cell.angle_gamma   90.00
#
_symmetry.space_group_name_H-M   'P 1'
#
loop_
_entity.id
_entity.type
_entity.pdbx_description
1 polymer ?
#
loop_
_entity_poly.entity_id
_entity_poly.type
_entity_poly.pdbx_seq_one_letter_code
_entity_poly.pdbx_strand_id
1 'polypeptide(L)'
;IRRHPYCSFPKETNNTDAFVRLFRGVVKTGLAPTSFYEVPRGYQALKVNVAAAFLAELALRTRDGQSRFHLLPPSCPTLDQMVNWACAKYSIERLPYSKFLQRFGTALRELDSDQRELSMLPLLSYWKQPIKRSTTEVGQAGFQAKAVEYGLNPTAIKQAEFLEILSNLG
;
A
#
# COMPACT_ATOMS: atom_id res chain seq x y z
N ILE A 1 -14.86 -29.84 12.00
CA ILE A 1 -14.17 -29.12 10.91
C ILE A 1 -12.93 -28.47 11.50
N ARG A 2 -11.73 -28.86 11.02
CA ARG A 2 -10.44 -28.44 11.59
C ARG A 2 -10.29 -26.92 11.43
N ARG A 3 -10.16 -26.19 12.54
CA ARG A 3 -9.63 -24.82 12.52
C ARG A 3 -8.16 -24.93 12.12
N HIS A 4 -7.80 -24.46 10.94
CA HIS A 4 -6.39 -24.26 10.61
C HIS A 4 -5.86 -23.12 11.50
N PRO A 5 -4.88 -23.37 12.38
CA PRO A 5 -4.24 -22.30 13.12
C PRO A 5 -3.41 -21.52 12.11
N TYR A 6 -3.91 -20.38 11.65
CA TYR A 6 -3.05 -19.44 10.93
C TYR A 6 -1.95 -19.04 11.91
N CYS A 7 -0.72 -19.47 11.64
CA CYS A 7 0.45 -19.02 12.39
C CYS A 7 0.40 -17.49 12.47
N SER A 8 0.41 -16.96 13.69
CA SER A 8 0.62 -15.54 13.90
C SER A 8 2.09 -15.27 13.60
N PHE A 9 2.40 -14.98 12.34
CA PHE A 9 3.70 -14.42 11.99
C PHE A 9 3.82 -13.04 12.65
N PRO A 10 5.03 -12.64 13.08
CA PRO A 10 5.29 -11.26 13.46
C PRO A 10 4.74 -10.32 12.37
N LYS A 11 4.28 -9.13 12.74
CA LYS A 11 3.85 -8.12 11.74
C LYS A 11 5.09 -7.68 10.95
N GLU A 12 5.35 -8.37 9.84
CA GLU A 12 6.47 -8.10 8.95
C GLU A 12 6.07 -7.09 7.89
N THR A 13 6.94 -6.10 7.69
CA THR A 13 6.79 -5.10 6.64
C THR A 13 7.88 -5.34 5.61
N ASN A 14 7.52 -5.38 4.33
CA ASN A 14 8.53 -5.39 3.27
C ASN A 14 9.20 -4.02 3.18
N ASN A 15 10.35 -3.85 3.81
CA ASN A 15 11.11 -2.60 3.85
C ASN A 15 11.54 -2.09 2.48
N THR A 16 11.56 -2.96 1.47
CA THR A 16 11.94 -2.60 0.10
C THR A 16 10.75 -2.18 -0.77
N ASP A 17 9.53 -2.40 -0.29
CA ASP A 17 8.30 -2.07 -1.01
C ASP A 17 8.13 -0.55 -1.20
N ALA A 18 7.62 -0.15 -2.37
CA ALA A 18 7.46 1.25 -2.74
C ALA A 18 6.50 2.01 -1.81
N PHE A 19 5.43 1.36 -1.34
CA PHE A 19 4.49 1.93 -0.37
C PHE A 19 5.19 2.27 0.94
N VAL A 20 5.95 1.32 1.46
CA VAL A 20 6.67 1.42 2.74
C VAL A 20 7.72 2.51 2.66
N ARG A 21 8.52 2.51 1.58
CA ARG A 21 9.52 3.56 1.30
C ARG A 21 8.89 4.95 1.20
N LEU A 22 7.71 5.06 0.57
CA LEU A 22 7.01 6.33 0.38
C LEU A 22 6.62 6.90 1.74
N PHE A 23 5.88 6.12 2.52
CA PHE A 23 5.35 6.59 3.79
C PHE A 23 6.43 6.75 4.87
N ARG A 24 7.52 5.96 4.83
CA ARG A 24 8.71 6.23 5.63
C ARG A 24 9.28 7.60 5.29
N GLY A 25 9.44 7.93 4.01
CA GLY A 25 9.89 9.25 3.58
C GLY A 25 8.96 10.37 4.07
N VAL A 26 7.64 10.23 3.86
CA VAL A 26 6.64 11.21 4.31
C VAL A 26 6.72 11.45 5.81
N VAL A 27 6.82 10.39 6.63
CA VAL A 27 6.92 10.50 8.09
C VAL A 27 8.23 11.16 8.51
N LYS A 28 9.37 10.76 7.91
CA LYS A 28 10.69 11.30 8.28
C LYS A 28 10.88 12.76 7.86
N THR A 29 10.31 13.20 6.74
CA THR A 29 10.46 14.58 6.27
C THR A 29 9.31 15.49 6.66
N GLY A 30 8.15 14.95 7.04
CA GLY A 30 6.93 15.71 7.28
C GLY A 30 6.37 16.40 6.03
N LEU A 31 6.60 15.84 4.83
CA LEU A 31 6.22 16.45 3.55
C LEU A 31 5.40 15.48 2.71
N ALA A 32 4.34 15.99 2.09
CA ALA A 32 3.56 15.25 1.09
C ALA A 32 3.02 16.21 -0.01
N PRO A 33 2.73 15.73 -1.23
CA PRO A 33 2.11 16.58 -2.24
C PRO A 33 0.63 16.81 -1.91
N THR A 34 0.01 17.89 -2.40
CA THR A 34 -1.44 18.13 -2.26
C THR A 34 -2.27 16.98 -2.85
N SER A 35 -1.78 16.36 -3.93
CA SER A 35 -2.27 15.08 -4.41
C SER A 35 -1.14 14.27 -5.05
N PHE A 36 -1.14 12.96 -4.86
CA PHE A 36 -0.26 12.05 -5.63
C PHE A 36 -0.74 11.78 -7.05
N TYR A 37 -1.93 12.26 -7.44
CA TYR A 37 -2.61 11.88 -8.67
C TYR A 37 -3.00 13.10 -9.50
N GLU A 38 -3.10 12.92 -10.81
CA GLU A 38 -3.87 13.83 -11.66
C GLU A 38 -5.38 13.63 -11.46
N VAL A 39 -5.79 12.37 -11.31
CA VAL A 39 -7.16 11.96 -11.00
C VAL A 39 -7.10 10.90 -9.89
N PRO A 40 -7.75 11.13 -8.73
CA PRO A 40 -7.69 10.22 -7.59
C PRO A 40 -8.11 8.79 -7.96
N ARG A 41 -7.32 7.81 -7.54
CA ARG A 41 -7.65 6.38 -7.65
C ARG A 41 -7.21 5.62 -6.40
N GLY A 42 -7.95 4.58 -6.04
CA GLY A 42 -7.60 3.72 -4.91
C GLY A 42 -6.22 3.08 -5.09
N TYR A 43 -5.42 3.08 -4.02
CA TYR A 43 -4.14 2.39 -4.00
C TYR A 43 -4.36 0.89 -3.77
N GLN A 44 -4.18 0.10 -4.82
CA GLN A 44 -4.50 -1.33 -4.87
C GLN A 44 -3.54 -2.20 -4.04
N ALA A 45 -3.62 -2.09 -2.71
CA ALA A 45 -2.87 -2.90 -1.77
C ALA A 45 -3.76 -3.99 -1.15
N LEU A 46 -3.36 -5.25 -1.30
CA LEU A 46 -3.99 -6.39 -0.62
C LEU A 46 -3.07 -6.88 0.50
N LYS A 47 -3.67 -7.25 1.64
CA LYS A 47 -2.93 -7.85 2.76
C LYS A 47 -2.34 -9.20 2.36
N VAL A 48 -1.06 -9.41 2.69
CA VAL A 48 -0.30 -10.63 2.31
C VAL A 48 -0.95 -11.91 2.84
N ASN A 49 -1.49 -11.89 4.06
CA ASN A 49 -2.15 -13.05 4.64
C ASN A 49 -3.43 -13.46 3.88
N VAL A 50 -4.19 -12.48 3.36
CA VAL A 50 -5.37 -12.75 2.53
C VAL A 50 -4.95 -13.36 1.20
N ALA A 51 -3.92 -12.80 0.55
CA ALA A 51 -3.39 -13.33 -0.70
C ALA A 51 -2.88 -14.77 -0.54
N ALA A 52 -2.08 -15.03 0.50
CA ALA A 52 -1.53 -16.34 0.79
C ALA A 52 -2.63 -17.37 1.09
N ALA A 53 -3.60 -17.01 1.95
CA ALA A 53 -4.72 -17.90 2.27
C ALA A 53 -5.59 -18.20 1.04
N PHE A 54 -5.83 -17.20 0.18
CA PHE A 54 -6.58 -17.38 -1.06
C PHE A 54 -5.87 -18.35 -2.02
N LEU A 55 -4.56 -18.18 -2.22
CA LEU A 55 -3.77 -19.06 -3.07
C LEU A 55 -3.69 -20.49 -2.52
N ALA A 56 -3.57 -20.64 -1.20
CA ALA A 56 -3.59 -21.95 -0.55
C ALA A 56 -4.92 -22.68 -0.77
N GLU A 57 -6.05 -22.01 -0.54
CA GLU A 57 -7.38 -22.59 -0.78
C GLU A 57 -7.60 -22.89 -2.27
N LEU A 58 -7.15 -22.00 -3.16
CA LEU A 58 -7.24 -22.22 -4.60
C LEU A 58 -6.45 -23.47 -5.04
N ALA A 59 -5.24 -23.67 -4.51
CA ALA A 59 -4.39 -24.81 -4.83
C ALA A 59 -4.95 -26.13 -4.28
N LEU A 60 -5.59 -26.12 -3.11
CA LEU A 60 -6.17 -27.33 -2.51
C LEU A 60 -7.48 -27.78 -3.17
N ARG A 61 -8.25 -26.83 -3.70
CA ARG A 61 -9.61 -27.08 -4.24
C ARG A 61 -9.66 -27.23 -5.74
N THR A 62 -8.74 -26.61 -6.48
CA THR A 62 -8.71 -26.71 -7.95
C THR A 62 -7.95 -27.98 -8.35
N ARG A 63 -8.65 -28.95 -8.93
CA ARG A 63 -8.04 -30.21 -9.39
C ARG A 63 -7.84 -30.27 -10.90
N ASP A 64 -8.68 -29.58 -11.67
CA ASP A 64 -8.65 -29.56 -13.13
C ASP A 64 -8.97 -28.16 -13.68
N GLY A 65 -8.46 -27.84 -14.86
CA GLY A 65 -8.74 -26.60 -15.58
C GLY A 65 -7.81 -25.41 -15.24
N GLN A 66 -8.15 -24.23 -15.77
CA GLN A 66 -7.42 -22.98 -15.54
C GLN A 66 -8.37 -21.90 -15.00
N SER A 67 -7.95 -21.17 -13.98
CA SER A 67 -8.67 -20.02 -13.43
C SER A 67 -7.72 -18.83 -13.31
N ARG A 68 -8.25 -17.61 -13.48
CA ARG A 68 -7.49 -16.35 -13.36
C ARG A 68 -8.22 -15.40 -12.43
N PHE A 69 -7.49 -14.84 -11.47
CA PHE A 69 -8.02 -13.90 -10.49
C PHE A 69 -7.10 -12.68 -10.37
N HIS A 70 -7.69 -11.49 -10.33
CA HIS A 70 -7.00 -10.27 -9.92
C HIS A 70 -7.25 -10.06 -8.42
N LEU A 71 -6.20 -10.21 -7.61
CA LEU A 71 -6.26 -10.14 -6.15
C LEU A 71 -6.34 -8.66 -5.69
N LEU A 72 -7.48 -8.02 -5.98
CA LEU A 72 -7.73 -6.61 -5.73
C LEU A 72 -8.87 -6.42 -4.70
N PRO A 73 -8.68 -5.59 -3.65
CA PRO A 73 -9.76 -5.27 -2.72
C PRO A 73 -10.81 -4.35 -3.38
N PRO A 74 -12.10 -4.45 -2.98
CA PRO A 74 -13.22 -3.74 -3.63
C PRO A 74 -13.13 -2.21 -3.60
N SER A 75 -12.73 -1.63 -2.47
CA SER A 75 -12.71 -0.18 -2.25
C SER A 75 -11.43 0.18 -1.53
N CYS A 76 -10.40 0.51 -2.31
CA CYS A 76 -9.10 0.87 -1.78
C CYS A 76 -9.02 2.38 -1.49
N PRO A 77 -8.48 2.79 -0.34
CA PRO A 77 -8.19 4.20 -0.10
C PRO A 77 -7.12 4.72 -1.06
N THR A 78 -7.18 5.99 -1.42
CA THR A 78 -6.13 6.67 -2.20
C THR A 78 -4.91 6.96 -1.33
N LEU A 79 -3.74 7.21 -1.94
CA LEU A 79 -2.57 7.67 -1.19
C LEU A 79 -2.82 9.01 -0.47
N ASP A 80 -3.68 9.86 -1.03
CA ASP A 80 -4.05 11.14 -0.40
C ASP A 80 -4.91 10.93 0.86
N GLN A 81 -5.86 9.99 0.82
CA GLN A 81 -6.62 9.60 2.00
C GLN A 81 -5.70 9.03 3.09
N MET A 82 -4.72 8.22 2.71
CA MET A 82 -3.74 7.69 3.65
C MET A 82 -2.83 8.79 4.24
N VAL A 83 -2.42 9.80 3.47
CA VAL A 83 -1.72 10.96 4.07
C VAL A 83 -2.63 11.72 5.04
N ASN A 84 -3.90 11.93 4.69
CA ASN A 84 -4.85 12.56 5.61
C ASN A 84 -5.01 11.75 6.91
N TRP A 85 -4.98 10.42 6.83
CA TRP A 85 -4.93 9.57 8.01
C TRP A 85 -3.64 9.79 8.81
N ALA A 86 -2.49 9.86 8.14
CA ALA A 86 -1.20 10.10 8.78
C ALA A 86 -1.14 11.45 9.51
N CYS A 87 -1.83 12.48 9.00
CA CYS A 87 -1.94 13.79 9.66
C CYS A 87 -2.58 13.73 11.06
N ALA A 88 -3.27 12.65 11.41
CA ALA A 88 -3.78 12.44 12.77
C ALA A 88 -2.67 12.16 13.81
N LYS A 89 -1.47 11.76 13.36
CA LYS A 89 -0.33 11.44 14.24
C LYS A 89 0.93 12.23 13.94
N TYR A 90 1.11 12.72 12.71
CA TYR A 90 2.33 13.37 12.25
C TYR A 90 2.03 14.74 11.68
N SER A 91 2.91 15.71 11.94
CA SER A 91 2.84 17.03 11.30
C SER A 91 3.33 16.93 9.86
N ILE A 92 2.41 16.97 8.89
CA ILE A 92 2.70 16.81 7.47
C ILE A 92 2.27 18.07 6.70
N GLU A 93 3.23 18.76 6.09
CA GLU A 93 2.98 19.89 5.19
C GLU A 93 2.58 19.39 3.79
N ARG A 94 1.43 19.85 3.28
CA ARG A 94 0.93 19.52 1.94
C ARG A 94 1.36 20.61 0.94
N LEU A 95 2.02 20.22 -0.15
CA LEU A 95 2.63 21.14 -1.12
C LEU A 95 2.20 20.84 -2.57
N PRO A 96 2.14 21.86 -3.47
CA PRO A 96 2.02 21.59 -4.90
C PRO A 96 3.10 20.60 -5.38
N TYR A 97 2.75 19.68 -6.28
CA TYR A 97 3.56 18.50 -6.59
C TYR A 97 5.03 18.82 -6.96
N SER A 98 5.25 19.85 -7.77
CA SER A 98 6.60 20.28 -8.16
C SER A 98 7.43 20.77 -6.97
N LYS A 99 6.84 21.57 -6.09
CA LYS A 99 7.47 22.05 -4.85
C LYS A 99 7.68 20.92 -3.84
N PHE A 100 6.72 20.00 -3.75
CA PHE A 100 6.88 18.77 -2.97
C PHE A 100 8.10 17.99 -3.45
N LEU A 101 8.18 17.65 -4.74
CA LEU A 101 9.27 16.83 -5.27
C LEU A 101 10.65 17.44 -5.00
N GLN A 102 10.78 18.75 -5.17
CA GLN A 102 12.01 19.48 -4.88
C GLN A 102 12.38 19.40 -3.40
N ARG A 103 11.47 19.82 -2.49
CA ARG A 103 11.74 19.87 -1.04
C ARG A 103 11.92 18.48 -0.45
N PHE A 104 11.08 17.53 -0.86
CA PHE A 104 11.14 16.13 -0.44
C PHE A 104 12.45 15.48 -0.87
N GLY A 105 12.85 15.66 -2.13
CA GLY A 105 14.12 15.13 -2.62
C GLY A 105 15.33 15.68 -1.87
N THR A 106 15.33 16.97 -1.51
CA THR A 106 16.38 17.57 -0.68
C THR A 106 16.38 16.99 0.73
N ALA A 107 15.24 17.00 1.42
CA ALA A 107 15.12 16.48 2.77
C ALA A 107 15.51 14.99 2.87
N LEU A 108 15.16 14.18 1.87
CA LEU A 108 15.56 12.77 1.82
C LEU A 108 17.07 12.56 1.70
N ARG A 109 17.81 13.47 1.04
CA ARG A 109 19.28 13.37 0.93
C ARG A 109 20.01 13.72 2.22
N GLU A 110 19.39 14.55 3.04
CA GLU A 110 19.87 15.00 4.35
C GLU A 110 19.65 13.96 5.46
N LEU A 111 18.85 12.91 5.20
CA LEU A 111 18.71 11.78 6.09
C LEU A 111 20.04 11.01 6.25
N ASP A 112 20.22 10.38 7.42
CA ASP A 112 21.29 9.42 7.68
C ASP A 112 21.32 8.31 6.63
N SER A 113 22.50 7.72 6.38
CA SER A 113 22.71 6.71 5.32
C SER A 113 21.63 5.64 5.27
N ASP A 114 21.32 5.05 6.42
CA ASP A 114 20.42 3.91 6.53
C ASP A 114 18.97 4.34 6.25
N GLN A 115 18.56 5.49 6.77
CA GLN A 115 17.22 6.05 6.54
C GLN A 115 17.05 6.47 5.08
N ARG A 116 18.09 7.05 4.49
CA ARG A 116 18.12 7.45 3.09
C ARG A 116 17.97 6.24 2.16
N GLU A 117 18.70 5.14 2.42
CA GLU A 117 18.60 3.91 1.65
C GLU A 117 17.26 3.21 1.80
N LEU A 118 16.63 3.31 2.98
CA LEU A 118 15.32 2.76 3.28
C LEU A 118 14.15 3.66 2.86
N SER A 119 14.43 4.89 2.43
CA SER A 119 13.43 5.86 1.96
C SER A 119 13.05 5.64 0.49
N MET A 120 12.22 6.52 -0.04
CA MET A 120 11.89 6.56 -1.46
C MET A 120 12.94 7.24 -2.35
N LEU A 121 14.06 7.72 -1.80
CA LEU A 121 15.09 8.39 -2.61
C LEU A 121 15.57 7.55 -3.81
N PRO A 122 15.81 6.22 -3.70
CA PRO A 122 16.20 5.39 -4.84
C PRO A 122 15.12 5.30 -5.93
N LEU A 123 13.86 5.53 -5.57
CA LEU A 123 12.70 5.43 -6.46
C LEU A 123 12.16 6.80 -6.90
N LEU A 124 12.82 7.90 -6.55
CA LEU A 124 12.29 9.25 -6.77
C LEU A 124 12.06 9.56 -8.26
N SER A 125 12.79 8.90 -9.16
CA SER A 125 12.60 9.00 -10.61
C SER A 125 11.21 8.56 -11.07
N TYR A 126 10.61 7.55 -10.43
CA TYR A 126 9.26 7.07 -10.72
C TYR A 126 8.17 8.06 -10.30
N TRP A 127 8.49 8.95 -9.35
CA TRP A 127 7.56 9.91 -8.77
C TRP A 127 7.80 11.34 -9.27
N LYS A 128 8.54 11.52 -10.37
CA LYS A 128 8.81 12.86 -10.94
C LYS A 128 7.54 13.61 -11.37
N GLN A 129 6.48 12.88 -11.66
CA GLN A 129 5.18 13.42 -12.05
C GLN A 129 4.08 12.76 -11.21
N PRO A 130 2.94 13.43 -11.00
CA PRO A 130 1.78 12.79 -10.39
C PRO A 130 1.40 11.52 -11.15
N ILE A 131 0.78 10.57 -10.45
CA ILE A 131 0.26 9.35 -11.04
C ILE A 131 -0.81 9.75 -12.05
N LYS A 132 -0.54 9.46 -13.33
CA LYS A 132 -1.45 9.73 -14.43
C LYS A 132 -2.74 8.95 -14.28
N ARG A 133 -3.80 9.50 -14.88
CA ARG A 133 -5.07 8.80 -15.01
C ARG A 133 -4.84 7.44 -15.68
N SER A 134 -5.37 6.39 -15.07
CA SER A 134 -5.56 5.10 -15.76
C SER A 134 -7.01 5.02 -16.21
N THR A 135 -7.22 4.62 -17.46
CA THR A 135 -8.55 4.37 -18.04
C THR A 135 -8.92 2.89 -18.01
N THR A 136 -8.02 2.03 -17.49
CA THR A 136 -8.22 0.59 -17.47
C THR A 136 -8.93 0.18 -16.19
N GLU A 137 -10.14 -0.35 -16.32
CA GLU A 137 -10.83 -1.04 -15.23
C GLU A 137 -10.38 -2.50 -15.15
N VAL A 138 -9.89 -2.92 -13.99
CA VAL A 138 -9.48 -4.30 -13.74
C VAL A 138 -10.60 -5.01 -13.00
N GLY A 139 -11.16 -6.07 -13.60
CA GLY A 139 -12.23 -6.86 -12.99
C GLY A 139 -11.79 -7.52 -11.69
N GLN A 140 -12.49 -7.21 -10.59
CA GLN A 140 -12.21 -7.69 -9.23
C GLN A 140 -13.29 -8.61 -8.65
N ALA A 141 -14.45 -8.72 -9.31
CA ALA A 141 -15.61 -9.46 -8.81
C ALA A 141 -15.34 -10.95 -8.61
N GLY A 142 -14.58 -11.58 -9.52
CA GLY A 142 -14.25 -13.00 -9.44
C GLY A 142 -13.41 -13.35 -8.20
N PHE A 143 -12.43 -12.51 -7.86
CA PHE A 143 -11.64 -12.69 -6.64
C PHE A 143 -12.50 -12.52 -5.39
N GLN A 144 -13.34 -11.49 -5.33
CA GLN A 144 -14.20 -11.23 -4.17
C GLN A 144 -15.18 -12.36 -3.90
N ALA A 145 -15.89 -12.82 -4.94
CA ALA A 145 -16.83 -13.93 -4.83
C ALA A 145 -16.13 -15.20 -4.33
N LYS A 146 -14.96 -15.53 -4.91
CA LYS A 146 -14.20 -16.73 -4.56
C LYS A 146 -13.57 -16.63 -3.17
N ALA A 147 -13.10 -15.46 -2.76
CA ALA A 147 -12.56 -15.24 -1.42
C ALA A 147 -13.64 -15.42 -0.34
N VAL A 148 -14.86 -14.93 -0.58
CA VAL A 148 -16.00 -15.15 0.32
C VAL A 148 -16.38 -16.63 0.39
N GLU A 149 -16.37 -17.36 -0.74
CA GLU A 149 -16.57 -18.81 -0.76
C GLU A 149 -15.53 -19.57 0.10
N TYR A 150 -14.30 -19.07 0.14
CA TYR A 150 -13.23 -19.62 1.00
C TYR A 150 -13.29 -19.15 2.46
N GLY A 151 -14.29 -18.35 2.84
CA GLY A 151 -14.41 -17.78 4.19
C GLY A 151 -13.38 -16.69 4.50
N LEU A 152 -12.78 -16.08 3.46
CA LEU A 152 -11.81 -15.00 3.59
C LEU A 152 -12.51 -13.64 3.55
N ASN A 153 -11.87 -12.63 4.15
CA ASN A 153 -12.37 -11.26 4.17
C ASN A 153 -11.39 -10.30 3.44
N PRO A 154 -11.52 -10.14 2.11
CA PRO A 154 -10.59 -9.35 1.29
C PRO A 154 -10.88 -7.85 1.38
N THR A 155 -10.79 -7.29 2.59
CA THR A 155 -10.96 -5.85 2.83
C THR A 155 -9.68 -5.09 2.49
N ALA A 156 -9.86 -3.86 2.01
CA ALA A 156 -8.78 -2.90 1.87
C ALA A 156 -8.21 -2.51 3.25
N ILE A 157 -7.01 -1.94 3.24
CA ILE A 157 -6.37 -1.39 4.43
C ILE A 157 -7.26 -0.30 5.04
N LYS A 158 -7.51 -0.41 6.34
CA LYS A 158 -8.24 0.60 7.12
C LYS A 158 -7.29 1.60 7.78
N GLN A 159 -7.81 2.75 8.18
CA GLN A 159 -7.05 3.80 8.87
C GLN A 159 -6.26 3.27 10.09
N ALA A 160 -6.90 2.50 10.97
CA ALA A 160 -6.23 1.98 12.16
C ALA A 160 -5.05 1.07 11.81
N GLU A 161 -5.24 0.12 10.89
CA GLU A 161 -4.19 -0.78 10.39
C GLU A 161 -3.04 0.02 9.74
N PHE A 162 -3.37 1.04 8.94
CA PHE A 162 -2.37 1.92 8.33
C PHE A 162 -1.56 2.70 9.36
N LEU A 163 -2.20 3.26 10.39
CA LEU A 163 -1.51 4.01 11.44
C LEU A 163 -0.63 3.12 12.31
N GLU A 164 -0.99 1.83 12.47
CA GLU A 164 -0.11 0.84 13.08
C GLU A 164 1.13 0.58 12.21
N ILE A 165 0.95 0.39 10.90
CA ILE A 165 2.07 0.23 9.96
C ILE A 165 3.03 1.42 10.09
N LEU A 166 2.52 2.66 10.05
CA LEU A 166 3.35 3.87 10.17
C LEU A 166 4.14 3.93 11.48
N SER A 167 3.54 3.47 12.58
CA SER A 167 4.21 3.49 13.89
C SER A 167 5.45 2.59 13.91
N ASN A 168 5.50 1.56 13.05
CA ASN A 168 6.64 0.67 12.87
C ASN A 168 7.67 1.19 11.83
N LEU A 169 7.39 2.32 11.16
CA LEU A 169 8.30 2.96 10.21
C LEU A 169 9.07 4.14 10.81
N GLY A 170 8.62 4.62 11.97
CA GLY A 170 9.13 5.78 12.71
C GLY A 170 10.51 5.56 13.31
#